data_AF-A0A7J7ZAH1-F1
#
_entry.id   AF-A0A7J7ZAH1-F1
#
_cell.length_a   1.000
_cell.length_b   1.000
_cell.length_c   1.000
_cell.angle_alpha   90.00
_cell.angle_beta   90.00
_cell.angle_gamma   90.00
#
_symmetry.space_group_name_H-M   'P 1'
#
loop_
_entity.id
_entity.type
_entity.pdbx_description
1 polymer ?
#
loop_
_entity_poly.entity_id
_entity_poly.type
_entity_poly.pdbx_seq_one_letter_code
_entity_poly.pdbx_strand_id
1 'polypeptide(L)'
;MRGEIAKSYAELIKQMWSGKFSYVTPRAFKTQVGRFAPQFSGYQQQDCQELLAFLLDGLHEDLNRIRKKPYIQLKDADGRADKVVAEEAWENHLKRNDSIIVDIFHGLFKSTLVCPKCDKISVTFDPFCYLTLPLPMKKERTLEVYLVRMDPLTKPMQVSNVFCFFLHLLFLLKN
;
A
#
# COMPACT_ATOMS: atom_id res chain seq x y z
N MET A 1 -20.36 -1.56 -2.65
CA MET A 1 -20.95 -1.43 -1.29
C MET A 1 -22.31 -0.68 -1.31
N ARG A 2 -23.19 -0.98 -2.29
CA ARG A 2 -24.53 -0.34 -2.48
C ARG A 2 -24.52 1.21 -2.50
N GLY A 3 -23.38 1.85 -2.74
CA GLY A 3 -23.25 3.31 -2.74
C GLY A 3 -23.12 3.94 -1.34
N GLU A 4 -23.06 3.17 -0.26
CA GLU A 4 -23.05 3.71 1.10
C GLU A 4 -21.72 4.40 1.47
N ILE A 5 -20.59 3.86 0.99
CA ILE A 5 -19.28 4.48 1.21
C ILE A 5 -19.20 5.79 0.43
N ALA A 6 -19.59 5.78 -0.85
CA ALA A 6 -19.58 6.99 -1.67
C ALA A 6 -20.49 8.10 -1.12
N LYS A 7 -21.69 7.76 -0.63
CA LYS A 7 -22.60 8.75 -0.02
C LYS A 7 -22.02 9.36 1.25
N SER A 8 -21.56 8.53 2.18
CA SER A 8 -21.01 9.02 3.46
C SER A 8 -19.71 9.81 3.27
N TYR A 9 -18.87 9.41 2.32
CA TYR A 9 -17.69 10.17 1.91
C TYR A 9 -18.08 11.54 1.32
N ALA A 10 -19.05 11.57 0.39
CA ALA A 10 -19.50 12.82 -0.22
C ALA A 10 -20.11 13.79 0.79
N GLU A 11 -20.88 13.29 1.77
CA GLU A 11 -21.41 14.11 2.86
C GLU A 11 -20.30 14.70 3.73
N LEU A 12 -19.28 13.89 4.08
CA LEU A 12 -18.14 14.35 4.85
C LEU A 12 -17.36 15.45 4.10
N ILE A 13 -17.07 15.24 2.81
CA ILE A 13 -16.39 16.23 1.97
C ILE A 13 -17.21 17.52 1.86
N LYS A 14 -18.53 17.44 1.65
CA LYS A 14 -19.40 18.64 1.62
C LYS A 14 -19.35 19.43 2.93
N GLN A 15 -19.31 18.76 4.07
CA GLN A 15 -19.20 19.43 5.37
C GLN A 15 -17.84 20.12 5.53
N MET A 16 -16.75 19.42 5.20
CA MET A 16 -15.38 19.96 5.28
C MET A 16 -15.18 21.18 4.37
N TRP A 17 -15.71 21.14 3.16
CA TRP A 17 -15.57 22.21 2.16
C TRP A 17 -16.67 23.28 2.25
N SER A 18 -17.55 23.22 3.26
CA SER A 18 -18.64 24.19 3.42
C SER A 18 -18.18 25.59 3.89
N GLY A 19 -16.98 25.70 4.46
CA GLY A 19 -16.49 26.93 5.11
C GLY A 19 -17.20 27.29 6.42
N LYS A 20 -18.16 26.46 6.88
CA LYS A 20 -18.98 26.74 8.07
C LYS A 20 -18.38 26.23 9.37
N PHE A 21 -17.44 25.29 9.29
CA PHE A 21 -16.90 24.57 10.45
C PHE A 21 -15.38 24.62 10.44
N SER A 22 -14.77 24.79 11.61
CA SER A 22 -13.32 24.68 11.80
C SER A 22 -12.84 23.23 11.90
N TYR A 23 -13.71 22.32 12.33
CA TYR A 23 -13.49 20.88 12.37
C TYR A 23 -14.81 20.12 12.22
N VAL A 24 -14.74 18.85 11.82
CA VAL A 24 -15.90 17.95 11.72
C VAL A 24 -15.57 16.62 12.39
N THR A 25 -16.58 15.99 13.00
CA THR A 25 -16.43 14.65 13.60
C THR A 25 -17.03 13.60 12.65
N PRO A 26 -16.22 12.77 11.97
CA PRO A 26 -16.67 11.89 10.90
C PRO A 26 -17.34 10.59 11.42
N ARG A 27 -18.30 10.69 12.36
CA ARG A 27 -18.93 9.51 13.00
C ARG A 27 -19.64 8.62 11.98
N ALA A 28 -20.49 9.21 11.13
CA ALA A 28 -21.23 8.47 10.11
C ALA A 28 -20.29 7.74 9.15
N PHE A 29 -19.24 8.43 8.68
CA PHE A 29 -18.23 7.84 7.81
C PHE A 29 -17.46 6.70 8.50
N LYS A 30 -16.99 6.89 9.75
CA LYS A 30 -16.32 5.83 10.51
C LYS A 30 -17.22 4.60 10.71
N THR A 31 -18.51 4.81 10.98
CA THR A 31 -19.48 3.71 11.10
C THR A 31 -19.62 2.93 9.79
N GLN A 32 -19.71 3.61 8.64
CA GLN A 32 -19.80 2.93 7.35
C GLN A 32 -18.50 2.18 6.99
N VAL A 33 -17.34 2.79 7.22
CA VAL A 33 -16.04 2.12 7.04
C VAL A 33 -15.96 0.86 7.90
N GLY A 34 -16.27 0.94 9.19
CA GLY A 34 -16.25 -0.21 10.09
C GLY A 34 -17.28 -1.30 9.75
N ARG A 35 -18.37 -0.96 9.05
CA ARG A 35 -19.38 -1.92 8.58
C ARG A 35 -18.86 -2.79 7.44
N PHE A 36 -18.14 -2.19 6.49
CA PHE A 36 -17.62 -2.88 5.29
C PHE A 36 -16.20 -3.41 5.46
N ALA A 37 -15.43 -2.83 6.38
CA ALA A 37 -14.08 -3.27 6.75
C ALA A 37 -13.98 -3.32 8.30
N PRO A 38 -14.40 -4.45 8.91
CA PRO A 38 -14.47 -4.61 10.36
C PRO A 38 -13.15 -4.35 11.10
N GLN A 39 -11.98 -4.47 10.46
CA GLN A 39 -10.69 -4.14 11.07
C GLN A 39 -10.59 -2.67 11.51
N PHE A 40 -11.33 -1.76 10.86
CA PHE A 40 -11.36 -0.33 11.21
C PHE A 40 -12.47 0.05 12.21
N SER A 41 -13.24 -0.93 12.69
CA SER A 41 -14.34 -0.69 13.64
C SER A 41 -13.85 -0.31 15.04
N GLY A 42 -12.66 -0.77 15.42
CA GLY A 42 -12.06 -0.51 16.73
C GLY A 42 -11.52 0.91 16.92
N TYR A 43 -10.87 1.10 18.06
CA TYR A 43 -10.21 2.35 18.46
C TYR A 43 -8.67 2.22 18.55
N GLN A 44 -8.13 1.09 18.09
CA GLN A 44 -6.69 0.88 18.01
C GLN A 44 -6.09 1.72 16.86
N GLN A 45 -4.79 1.97 16.93
CA GLN A 45 -4.06 2.55 15.81
C GLN A 45 -4.06 1.59 14.62
N GLN A 46 -4.14 2.15 13.41
CA GLN A 46 -4.25 1.40 12.16
C GLN A 46 -3.30 2.00 11.12
N ASP A 47 -2.97 1.21 10.11
CA ASP A 47 -2.20 1.68 8.95
C ASP A 47 -3.08 2.57 8.05
N CYS A 48 -2.61 3.79 7.78
CA CYS A 48 -3.32 4.74 6.92
C CYS A 48 -3.33 4.28 5.46
N GLN A 49 -2.32 3.52 5.03
CA GLN A 49 -2.23 3.00 3.68
C GLN A 49 -3.30 1.93 3.45
N GLU A 50 -3.56 1.07 4.44
CA GLU A 50 -4.62 0.07 4.35
C GLU A 50 -6.00 0.72 4.21
N LEU A 51 -6.26 1.77 5.02
CA LEU A 51 -7.49 2.54 4.91
C LEU A 51 -7.62 3.23 3.54
N LEU A 52 -6.53 3.81 3.01
CA LEU A 52 -6.52 4.44 1.69
C LEU A 52 -6.87 3.43 0.60
N ALA A 53 -6.24 2.25 0.61
CA ALA A 53 -6.51 1.20 -0.36
C ALA A 53 -7.98 0.75 -0.31
N PHE A 54 -8.51 0.53 0.90
CA PHE A 54 -9.92 0.22 1.11
C PHE A 54 -10.85 1.30 0.56
N LEU A 55 -10.54 2.58 0.80
CA LEU A 55 -11.38 3.69 0.35
C LEU A 55 -11.35 3.87 -1.16
N LEU A 56 -10.19 3.74 -1.80
CA LEU A 56 -10.07 3.84 -3.26
C LEU A 56 -10.88 2.73 -3.94
N ASP A 57 -10.76 1.49 -3.47
CA ASP A 57 -11.55 0.35 -3.97
C ASP A 57 -13.05 0.52 -3.70
N GLY A 58 -13.42 0.88 -2.46
CA GLY A 58 -14.81 1.07 -2.06
C GLY A 58 -15.51 2.19 -2.85
N LEU A 59 -14.83 3.33 -3.05
CA LEU A 59 -15.33 4.43 -3.88
C LEU A 59 -15.40 4.04 -5.35
N HIS A 60 -14.39 3.32 -5.86
CA HIS A 60 -14.40 2.80 -7.23
C HIS A 60 -15.64 1.94 -7.47
N GLU A 61 -15.84 0.91 -6.65
CA GLU A 61 -16.93 -0.05 -6.82
C GLU A 61 -18.32 0.58 -6.62
N ASP A 62 -18.46 1.53 -5.69
CA ASP A 62 -19.72 2.26 -5.50
C ASP A 62 -20.06 3.21 -6.68
N LEU A 63 -19.04 3.77 -7.32
CA LEU A 63 -19.18 4.72 -8.43
C LEU A 63 -18.94 4.10 -9.81
N ASN A 64 -18.75 2.77 -9.89
CA ASN A 64 -18.50 2.08 -11.14
C ASN A 64 -19.75 2.19 -12.05
N ARG A 65 -19.53 2.76 -13.24
CA ARG A 65 -20.52 2.96 -14.31
C ARG A 65 -20.88 1.61 -14.95
N ILE A 66 -19.98 0.63 -14.92
CA ILE A 66 -20.22 -0.74 -15.39
C ILE A 66 -21.00 -1.53 -14.34
N ARG A 67 -22.26 -1.86 -14.65
CA ARG A 67 -23.14 -2.63 -13.72
C ARG A 67 -23.01 -4.14 -13.86
N LYS A 68 -22.75 -4.63 -15.07
CA LYS A 68 -22.57 -6.05 -15.37
C LYS A 68 -21.18 -6.26 -15.93
N LYS A 69 -20.26 -6.73 -15.09
CA LYS A 69 -18.86 -6.95 -15.46
C LYS A 69 -18.76 -8.16 -16.40
N PRO A 70 -18.32 -7.99 -17.66
CA PRO A 70 -18.09 -9.13 -18.54
C PRO A 70 -16.93 -9.99 -18.02
N TYR A 71 -16.97 -11.29 -18.31
CA TYR A 71 -15.81 -12.16 -18.15
C TYR A 71 -14.83 -11.85 -19.28
N ILE A 72 -13.59 -11.54 -18.92
CA ILE A 72 -12.51 -11.27 -19.86
C ILE A 72 -11.34 -12.15 -19.46
N GLN A 73 -10.90 -13.00 -20.38
CA GLN A 73 -9.69 -13.78 -20.20
C GLN A 73 -8.48 -12.90 -20.54
N LEU A 74 -7.63 -12.66 -19.54
CA LEU A 74 -6.37 -11.97 -19.76
C LEU A 74 -5.44 -12.86 -20.59
N LYS A 75 -4.79 -12.26 -21.59
CA LYS A 75 -3.80 -12.92 -22.45
C LYS A 75 -2.42 -12.43 -22.06
N ASP A 76 -1.44 -13.33 -22.15
CA ASP A 76 -0.03 -12.97 -22.01
C ASP A 76 0.41 -12.16 -23.25
N ALA A 77 1.55 -11.48 -23.15
CA ALA A 77 2.08 -10.72 -24.27
C ALA A 77 2.39 -11.63 -25.48
N ASP A 78 2.79 -12.88 -25.24
CA ASP A 78 3.10 -13.90 -26.27
C ASP A 78 4.02 -13.36 -27.40
N GLY A 79 5.00 -12.53 -27.04
CA GLY A 79 5.96 -11.93 -27.97
C GLY A 79 5.46 -10.74 -28.79
N ARG A 80 4.23 -10.25 -28.53
CA ARG A 80 3.67 -9.04 -29.15
C ARG A 80 4.35 -7.78 -28.60
N ALA A 81 4.24 -6.68 -29.34
CA ALA A 81 4.79 -5.40 -28.92
C ALA A 81 4.09 -4.86 -27.66
N ASP A 82 4.89 -4.38 -26.70
CA ASP A 82 4.42 -3.86 -25.40
C ASP A 82 3.25 -2.88 -25.54
N LYS A 83 3.32 -1.94 -26.49
CA LYS A 83 2.26 -0.94 -26.70
C LYS A 83 0.91 -1.57 -27.00
N VAL A 84 0.88 -2.62 -27.84
CA VAL A 84 -0.35 -3.31 -28.23
C VAL A 84 -0.96 -4.06 -27.04
N VAL A 85 -0.11 -4.73 -26.25
CA VAL A 85 -0.55 -5.49 -25.08
C VAL A 85 -1.02 -4.56 -23.96
N ALA A 86 -0.35 -3.42 -23.78
CA ALA A 86 -0.73 -2.39 -22.83
C ALA A 86 -2.08 -1.75 -23.17
N GLU A 87 -2.30 -1.38 -24.45
CA GLU A 87 -3.57 -0.85 -24.93
C GLU A 87 -4.70 -1.88 -24.74
N GLU A 88 -4.50 -3.14 -25.13
CA GLU A 88 -5.48 -4.21 -24.91
C GLU A 88 -5.80 -4.42 -23.43
N ALA A 89 -4.78 -4.44 -22.56
CA ALA A 89 -4.96 -4.59 -21.12
C ALA A 89 -5.75 -3.42 -20.53
N TRP A 90 -5.47 -2.19 -20.96
CA TRP A 90 -6.18 -1.00 -20.51
C TRP A 90 -7.64 -0.99 -20.99
N GLU A 91 -7.91 -1.31 -22.25
CA GLU A 91 -9.27 -1.44 -22.75
C GLU A 91 -10.06 -2.52 -22.00
N ASN A 92 -9.43 -3.65 -21.71
CA ASN A 92 -10.05 -4.73 -20.95
C ASN A 92 -10.31 -4.33 -19.48
N HIS A 93 -9.43 -3.53 -18.88
CA HIS A 93 -9.65 -2.93 -17.58
C HIS A 93 -10.86 -2.00 -17.60
N LEU A 94 -10.95 -1.08 -18.57
CA LEU A 94 -12.06 -0.13 -18.71
C LEU A 94 -13.42 -0.80 -18.97
N LYS A 95 -13.45 -1.94 -19.69
CA LYS A 95 -14.70 -2.72 -19.89
C LYS A 95 -15.32 -3.23 -18.58
N ARG A 96 -14.55 -3.32 -17.51
CA ARG A 96 -15.00 -3.80 -16.18
C ARG A 96 -15.02 -2.70 -15.14
N ASN A 97 -14.16 -1.70 -15.29
CA ASN A 97 -13.84 -0.70 -14.30
C ASN A 97 -13.88 0.69 -14.95
N ASP A 98 -15.02 1.37 -14.82
CA ASP A 98 -15.21 2.71 -15.35
C ASP A 98 -15.77 3.61 -14.25
N SER A 99 -14.97 4.51 -13.71
CA SER A 99 -15.37 5.40 -12.62
C SER A 99 -14.41 6.58 -12.51
N ILE A 100 -14.80 7.61 -11.76
CA ILE A 100 -13.92 8.75 -11.47
C ILE A 100 -12.62 8.35 -10.75
N ILE A 101 -12.61 7.25 -9.99
CA ILE A 101 -11.39 6.76 -9.34
C ILE A 101 -10.41 6.20 -10.36
N VAL A 102 -10.91 5.52 -11.39
CA VAL A 102 -10.09 5.03 -12.50
C VAL A 102 -9.53 6.21 -13.28
N ASP A 103 -10.37 7.19 -13.57
CA ASP A 103 -10.00 8.40 -14.33
C ASP A 103 -8.86 9.19 -13.67
N ILE A 104 -8.81 9.23 -12.33
CA ILE A 104 -7.86 10.07 -11.58
C ILE A 104 -6.64 9.28 -11.07
N PHE A 105 -6.84 8.06 -10.58
CA PHE A 105 -5.80 7.35 -9.81
C PHE A 105 -5.24 6.13 -10.53
N HIS A 106 -5.91 5.58 -11.53
CA HIS A 106 -5.44 4.33 -12.13
C HIS A 106 -4.33 4.57 -13.14
N GLY A 107 -3.25 3.80 -13.00
CA GLY A 107 -2.18 3.65 -13.99
C GLY A 107 -2.00 2.18 -14.37
N LEU A 108 -0.94 1.90 -15.13
CA LEU A 108 -0.62 0.56 -15.62
C LEU A 108 0.87 0.22 -15.38
N PHE A 109 1.15 -0.91 -14.76
CA PHE A 109 2.50 -1.48 -14.65
C PHE A 109 2.79 -2.41 -15.82
N LYS A 110 4.06 -2.52 -16.20
CA LYS A 110 4.56 -3.67 -16.97
C LYS A 110 5.23 -4.63 -16.00
N SER A 111 4.59 -5.77 -15.75
CA SER A 111 5.12 -6.84 -14.90
C SER A 111 5.82 -7.87 -15.78
N THR A 112 7.07 -8.20 -15.47
CA THR A 112 7.82 -9.26 -16.19
C THR A 112 8.26 -10.33 -15.21
N LEU A 113 7.71 -11.53 -15.38
CA LEU A 113 8.02 -12.69 -14.57
C LEU A 113 8.89 -13.65 -15.37
N VAL A 114 10.02 -14.07 -14.79
CA VAL A 114 10.92 -15.06 -15.38
C VAL A 114 10.91 -16.29 -14.48
N CYS A 115 10.49 -17.43 -15.01
CA CYS A 115 10.50 -18.69 -14.27
C CYS A 115 11.95 -19.18 -14.11
N PRO A 116 12.45 -19.38 -12.88
CA PRO A 116 13.84 -19.81 -12.66
C PRO A 116 14.12 -21.27 -13.01
N LYS A 117 13.10 -22.05 -13.42
CA LYS A 117 13.24 -23.48 -13.76
C LYS A 117 13.20 -23.76 -15.26
N CYS A 118 12.42 -22.99 -16.02
CA CYS A 118 12.18 -23.24 -17.44
C CYS A 118 12.39 -22.00 -18.32
N ASP A 119 12.93 -20.92 -17.76
CA ASP A 119 13.21 -19.64 -18.44
C ASP A 119 12.03 -19.02 -19.20
N LYS A 120 10.81 -19.48 -18.92
CA LYS A 120 9.59 -18.90 -19.47
C LYS A 120 9.47 -17.46 -18.96
N ILE A 121 9.37 -16.52 -19.90
CA ILE A 121 9.11 -15.11 -19.65
C ILE A 121 7.61 -14.87 -19.86
N SER A 122 6.96 -14.28 -18.87
CA SER A 122 5.56 -13.84 -18.93
C SER A 122 5.53 -12.34 -18.70
N VAL A 123 4.83 -11.60 -19.57
CA VAL A 123 4.74 -10.15 -19.51
C VAL A 123 3.27 -9.76 -19.45
N THR A 124 2.88 -9.17 -18.32
CA THR A 124 1.51 -8.69 -18.09
C THR A 124 1.50 -7.19 -17.86
N PHE A 125 0.36 -6.58 -18.15
CA PHE A 125 0.12 -5.17 -17.87
C PHE A 125 -0.99 -5.04 -16.83
N ASP A 126 -0.62 -4.61 -15.63
CA ASP A 126 -1.48 -4.69 -14.45
C ASP A 126 -1.89 -3.30 -13.98
N PRO A 127 -3.20 -3.03 -13.78
CA PRO A 127 -3.67 -1.73 -13.31
C PRO A 127 -3.31 -1.53 -11.83
N PHE A 128 -2.96 -0.30 -11.46
CA PHE A 128 -2.68 0.10 -10.07
C PHE A 128 -3.34 1.43 -9.73
N CYS A 129 -3.63 1.70 -8.45
CA CYS A 129 -4.18 2.99 -8.00
C CYS A 129 -3.30 3.74 -6.97
N TYR A 130 -2.17 3.14 -6.56
CA TYR A 130 -1.13 3.74 -5.73
C TYR A 130 0.19 2.97 -5.89
N LEU A 131 1.30 3.59 -5.46
CA LEU A 131 2.64 2.99 -5.50
C LEU A 131 3.18 2.80 -4.08
N THR A 132 3.47 1.56 -3.69
CA THR A 132 4.20 1.26 -2.45
C THR A 132 5.68 1.17 -2.78
N LEU A 133 6.47 2.15 -2.30
CA LEU A 133 7.89 2.22 -2.59
C LEU A 133 8.71 1.65 -1.42
N PRO A 134 9.62 0.69 -1.65
CA PRO A 134 10.50 0.20 -0.60
C PRO A 134 11.52 1.27 -0.22
N LEU A 135 11.74 1.44 1.08
CA LEU A 135 12.85 2.26 1.55
C LEU A 135 14.17 1.48 1.40
N PRO A 136 15.28 2.14 1.03
CA PRO A 136 16.59 1.53 1.07
C PRO A 136 16.87 1.02 2.49
N MET A 137 17.00 -0.30 2.64
CA MET A 137 17.33 -0.88 3.93
C MET A 137 18.81 -0.58 4.24
N LYS A 138 19.06 0.41 5.10
CA LYS A 138 20.36 0.49 5.78
C LYS A 138 20.43 -0.72 6.71
N LYS A 139 21.21 -1.74 6.31
CA LYS A 139 21.44 -2.95 7.11
C LYS A 139 22.27 -2.69 8.37
N GLU A 140 22.74 -1.46 8.52
CA GLU A 140 23.68 -1.02 9.53
C GLU A 140 23.06 0.06 10.41
N ARG A 141 23.08 -0.16 11.72
CA ARG A 141 22.77 0.87 12.72
C ARG A 141 24.03 1.13 13.53
N THR A 142 24.42 2.39 13.63
CA THR A 142 25.47 2.81 14.56
C THR A 142 24.90 2.68 15.97
N LEU A 143 25.50 1.81 16.79
CA LEU A 143 25.17 1.70 18.20
C LEU A 143 26.30 2.35 19.00
N GLU A 144 25.92 3.22 19.92
CA GLU A 144 26.86 3.74 20.91
C GLU A 144 27.05 2.68 22.00
N VAL A 145 28.21 2.03 21.99
CA VAL A 145 28.56 1.04 23.01
C VAL A 145 29.44 1.73 24.04
N TYR A 146 29.11 1.63 25.32
CA TYR A 146 29.97 2.14 26.40
C TYR A 146 30.69 0.95 27.05
N LEU A 147 32.03 0.95 26.98
CA LEU A 147 32.86 0.01 27.71
C LEU A 147 33.03 0.52 29.15
N VAL A 148 32.39 -0.16 30.10
CA VAL A 148 32.60 0.05 31.54
C VAL A 148 33.53 -1.06 32.03
N ARG A 149 34.72 -0.69 32.51
CA ARG A 149 35.68 -1.65 33.07
C ARG A 149 35.32 -1.97 34.52
N MET A 150 35.73 -3.13 35.00
CA MET A 150 35.42 -3.60 36.36
C MET A 150 36.05 -2.71 37.46
N ASP A 151 37.15 -2.02 37.14
CA ASP A 151 37.75 -1.02 38.01
C ASP A 151 36.88 0.26 38.07
N PRO A 152 36.30 0.60 39.23
CA PRO A 152 35.38 1.72 39.38
C PRO A 152 36.04 3.11 39.24
N LEU A 153 37.37 3.19 39.25
CA LEU A 153 38.10 4.45 39.01
C LEU A 153 38.28 4.74 37.52
N THR A 154 38.09 3.75 36.66
CA THR A 154 38.24 3.91 35.22
C THR A 154 36.94 4.44 34.59
N LYS A 155 37.01 5.60 33.91
CA LYS A 155 35.84 6.20 33.26
C LYS A 155 35.30 5.31 32.13
N PRO A 156 33.97 5.18 31.98
CA PRO A 156 33.37 4.55 30.81
C PRO A 156 33.86 5.19 29.51
N MET A 157 34.21 4.35 28.53
CA MET A 157 34.67 4.80 27.22
C MET A 157 33.62 4.49 26.15
N GLN A 158 33.26 5.48 25.33
CA GLN A 158 32.37 5.26 24.20
C GLN A 158 33.15 4.61 23.04
N VAL A 159 32.64 3.49 22.54
CA VAL A 159 33.13 2.75 21.39
C VAL A 159 32.02 2.74 20.35
N SER A 160 32.22 3.44 19.23
CA SER A 160 31.29 3.43 18.12
C SER A 160 31.55 2.21 17.24
N ASN A 161 30.59 1.30 17.14
CA ASN A 161 30.66 0.16 16.23
C ASN A 161 29.42 0.13 15.32
N VAL A 162 29.66 -0.24 14.07
CA VAL A 162 28.61 -0.44 13.06
C VAL A 162 28.15 -1.89 13.18
N PHE A 163 26.90 -2.11 13.62
CA PHE A 163 26.35 -3.46 13.75
C PHE A 163 25.37 -3.77 12.62
N CYS A 164 25.56 -4.94 12.00
CA CYS A 164 24.63 -5.53 11.04
C CYS A 164 23.54 -6.29 11.79
N PHE A 165 22.27 -6.07 11.45
CA PHE A 165 21.09 -6.54 12.18
C PHE A 165 20.91 -8.07 12.30
N PHE A 166 21.84 -8.89 11.79
CA PHE A 166 21.73 -10.35 11.77
C PHE A 166 22.57 -11.11 12.79
N LEU A 167 23.40 -10.46 13.61
CA LEU A 167 24.06 -11.15 14.72
C LEU A 167 23.25 -10.99 16.02
N HIS A 168 22.57 -12.08 16.38
CA HIS A 168 22.17 -12.39 17.74
C HIS A 168 23.26 -11.94 18.72
N LEU A 169 22.87 -11.14 19.71
CA LEU A 169 23.72 -10.66 20.79
C LEU A 169 24.16 -11.86 21.65
N LEU A 170 25.16 -12.59 21.17
CA LEU A 170 25.88 -13.64 21.87
C LEU A 170 27.35 -13.22 21.89
N PHE A 171 27.65 -12.20 22.68
CA PHE A 171 29.00 -12.06 23.23
C PHE A 171 28.94 -12.27 24.73
N LEU A 172 29.10 -13.55 25.05
CA LEU A 172 29.62 -14.07 26.30
C LEU A 172 30.84 -13.24 26.73
N LEU A 173 30.74 -12.63 27.92
CA LEU A 173 31.89 -12.39 28.76
C LEU A 173 32.47 -13.76 29.14
N LYS A 174 33.44 -14.23 28.34
CA LYS A 174 34.39 -15.27 28.73
C LYS A 174 35.78 -14.64 28.69
N ASN A 175 36.18 -14.09 29.83
CA ASN A 175 37.36 -14.47 30.61
C ASN A 175 37.48 -13.52 31.80
#